data_AF-A0A522BT26-F1
#
_entry.id   AF-A0A522BT26-F1
#
_cell.length_a   1.000
_cell.length_b   1.000
_cell.length_c   1.000
_cell.angle_alpha   90.00
_cell.angle_beta   90.00
_cell.angle_gamma   90.00
#
_symmetry.space_group_name_H-M   'P 1'
#
loop_
_entity.id
_entity.type
_entity.pdbx_description
1 polymer ?
#
loop_
_entity_poly.entity_id
_entity_poly.type
_entity_poly.pdbx_seq_one_letter_code
_entity_poly.pdbx_strand_id
1 'polypeptide(L)'
;MKFEFILGPATWFYETDEAALSIRASVLAGREKKWTIAWNQIIGAGHIGQEVAAPQEPVPELLPLPGNILEKGAALARRLQNIVIVYLAENGGRKTVFASIAAVHPQKNQLLSELKTRLGGRWLGENQTIFVLRKKLGLKNWWIPPAALFALAVGFLILLFLIFLRCGALRLCG
;
A
#
# COMPACT_ATOMS: atom_id res chain seq x y z
N MET A 1 20.48 10.56 -7.31
CA MET A 1 19.37 11.24 -8.03
C MET A 1 18.26 11.59 -7.05
N LYS A 2 17.50 12.66 -7.32
CA LYS A 2 16.36 13.08 -6.47
C LYS A 2 15.06 12.97 -7.26
N PHE A 3 14.02 12.45 -6.61
CA PHE A 3 12.69 12.27 -7.19
C PHE A 3 11.64 12.76 -6.20
N GLU A 4 10.60 13.41 -6.71
CA GLU A 4 9.52 13.97 -5.90
C GLU A 4 8.17 13.52 -6.46
N PHE A 5 7.26 13.10 -5.58
CA PHE A 5 5.92 12.65 -5.93
C PHE A 5 4.90 13.27 -4.99
N ILE A 6 4.03 14.10 -5.55
CA ILE A 6 2.93 14.75 -4.82
C ILE A 6 1.69 13.83 -4.89
N LEU A 7 1.22 13.36 -3.74
CA LEU A 7 0.18 12.33 -3.59
C LEU A 7 -0.94 12.84 -2.70
N GLY A 8 -1.72 13.79 -3.23
CA GLY A 8 -2.80 14.42 -2.48
C GLY A 8 -2.23 15.17 -1.26
N PRO A 9 -2.58 14.75 -0.03
CA PRO A 9 -2.12 15.41 1.21
C PRO A 9 -0.67 15.11 1.60
N ALA A 10 0.02 14.23 0.89
CA ALA A 10 1.38 13.82 1.24
C ALA A 10 2.34 13.99 0.07
N THR A 11 3.57 14.39 0.36
CA THR A 11 4.65 14.45 -0.63
C THR A 11 5.72 13.45 -0.26
N TRP A 12 6.07 12.59 -1.22
CA TRP A 12 7.14 11.62 -1.07
C TRP A 12 8.37 12.05 -1.85
N PHE A 13 9.51 12.09 -1.18
CA PHE A 13 10.80 12.40 -1.76
C PHE A 13 11.67 11.15 -1.68
N TYR A 14 12.33 10.85 -2.79
CA TYR A 14 13.27 9.76 -2.91
C TYR A 14 14.60 10.33 -3.34
N GLU A 15 15.64 10.07 -2.56
CA GLU A 15 17.00 10.43 -2.89
C GLU A 15 17.81 9.14 -2.93
N THR A 16 18.41 8.90 -4.08
CA THR A 16 19.31 7.77 -4.33
C THR A 16 20.73 8.32 -4.39
N ASP A 17 21.63 7.72 -3.65
CA ASP A 17 23.06 7.99 -3.80
C ASP A 17 23.81 6.66 -4.01
N GLU A 18 25.14 6.70 -4.01
CA GLU A 18 25.93 5.49 -4.21
C GLU A 18 25.86 4.49 -3.05
N ALA A 19 25.58 4.97 -1.83
CA ALA A 19 25.64 4.19 -0.61
C ALA A 19 24.25 3.77 -0.08
N ALA A 20 23.22 4.58 -0.32
CA ALA A 20 21.93 4.49 0.32
C ALA A 20 20.76 5.00 -0.54
N LEU A 21 19.57 4.59 -0.09
CA LEU A 21 18.27 5.10 -0.49
C LEU A 21 17.68 5.88 0.68
N SER A 22 17.46 7.18 0.48
CA SER A 22 16.74 8.05 1.39
C SER A 22 15.31 8.26 0.91
N ILE A 23 14.34 8.04 1.80
CA ILE A 23 12.91 8.19 1.55
C ILE A 23 12.36 9.12 2.61
N ARG A 24 11.70 10.19 2.17
CA ARG A 24 11.04 11.13 3.06
C ARG A 24 9.58 11.26 2.67
N ALA A 25 8.69 11.08 3.64
CA ALA A 25 7.26 11.33 3.50
C ALA A 25 6.89 12.54 4.35
N SER A 26 6.44 13.61 3.70
CA SER A 26 5.77 14.73 4.34
C SER A 26 4.28 14.45 4.32
N VAL A 27 3.64 14.34 5.48
CA VAL A 27 2.19 14.07 5.61
C VAL A 27 1.48 15.34 6.12
N LEU A 28 0.23 15.56 5.71
CA LEU A 28 -0.66 16.56 6.33
C LEU A 28 -0.57 16.49 7.87
N ALA A 29 -0.51 17.67 8.50
CA ALA A 29 -0.21 17.92 9.92
C ALA A 29 1.29 18.00 10.30
N GLY A 30 2.19 18.26 9.34
CA GLY A 30 3.59 18.61 9.62
C GLY A 30 4.44 17.46 10.15
N ARG A 31 3.94 16.22 10.10
CA ARG A 31 4.69 15.04 10.50
C ARG A 31 5.52 14.56 9.32
N GLU A 32 6.84 14.68 9.47
CA GLU A 32 7.80 14.12 8.53
C GLU A 32 8.24 12.72 9.00
N LYS A 33 8.25 11.75 8.09
CA LYS A 33 8.94 10.49 8.29
C LYS A 33 10.11 10.40 7.32
N LYS A 34 11.28 10.09 7.84
CA LYS A 34 12.50 9.91 7.06
C LYS A 34 13.09 8.52 7.32
N TRP A 35 13.47 7.85 6.25
CA TRP A 35 14.21 6.60 6.26
C TRP A 35 15.44 6.77 5.38
N THR A 36 16.61 6.43 5.90
CA THR A 36 17.83 6.31 5.09
C THR A 36 18.30 4.88 5.26
N ILE A 37 18.36 4.14 4.15
CA ILE A 37 18.59 2.69 4.14
C ILE A 37 19.78 2.43 3.22
N ALA A 38 20.85 1.86 3.76
CA ALA A 38 22.01 1.52 2.94
C ALA A 38 21.65 0.44 1.92
N TRP A 39 22.21 0.52 0.71
CA TRP A 39 21.87 -0.43 -0.36
C TRP A 39 22.14 -1.88 0.04
N ASN A 40 23.20 -2.13 0.81
CA ASN A 40 23.55 -3.47 1.31
C ASN A 40 22.56 -4.00 2.38
N GLN A 41 21.84 -3.12 3.08
CA GLN A 41 20.83 -3.51 4.07
C GLN A 41 19.51 -3.93 3.43
N ILE A 42 19.23 -3.49 2.19
CA ILE A 42 18.02 -3.87 1.48
C ILE A 42 18.13 -5.34 1.07
N ILE A 43 17.29 -6.19 1.65
CA ILE A 43 17.26 -7.63 1.35
C ILE A 43 16.27 -7.97 0.23
N GLY A 44 15.33 -7.08 -0.05
CA GLY A 44 14.47 -7.18 -1.23
C GLY A 44 13.59 -5.96 -1.39
N ALA A 45 13.27 -5.62 -2.63
CA ALA A 45 12.25 -4.62 -2.93
C ALA A 45 11.46 -4.99 -4.18
N GLY A 46 10.30 -4.37 -4.34
CA GLY A 46 9.55 -4.46 -5.59
C GLY A 46 8.43 -3.44 -5.67
N HIS A 47 7.83 -3.37 -6.84
CA HIS A 47 6.80 -2.38 -7.16
C HIS A 47 5.43 -3.06 -7.29
N ILE A 48 4.48 -2.59 -6.50
CA ILE A 48 3.06 -2.89 -6.59
C ILE A 48 2.44 -1.90 -7.56
N GLY A 49 2.26 -2.35 -8.79
CA GLY A 49 1.48 -1.64 -9.79
C GLY A 49 0.05 -2.17 -9.82
N GLN A 50 -0.91 -1.28 -10.02
CA GLN A 50 -2.19 -1.65 -10.63
C GLN A 50 -2.07 -1.41 -12.13
N GLU A 51 -2.47 -2.40 -12.94
CA GLU A 51 -2.95 -2.13 -14.30
C GLU A 51 -4.24 -1.32 -14.16
N VAL A 52 -4.11 -0.01 -14.07
CA VAL A 52 -5.24 0.88 -14.25
C VAL A 52 -5.29 1.14 -15.75
N ALA A 53 -6.31 0.62 -16.44
CA ALA A 53 -6.68 1.14 -17.74
C ALA A 53 -6.81 2.65 -17.57
N ALA A 54 -5.86 3.40 -18.13
CA ALA A 54 -5.69 4.81 -17.81
C ALA A 54 -7.01 5.57 -18.05
N PRO A 55 -7.50 6.39 -17.11
CA PRO A 55 -8.42 7.44 -17.48
C PRO A 55 -7.68 8.34 -18.48
N GLN A 56 -8.21 8.47 -19.71
CA GLN A 56 -7.60 9.28 -20.78
C GLN A 56 -7.72 10.78 -20.54
N GLU A 57 -8.42 11.20 -19.49
CA GLU A 57 -8.65 12.61 -19.21
C GLU A 57 -7.71 13.14 -18.11
N PRO A 58 -7.17 14.37 -18.25
CA PRO A 58 -6.44 15.04 -17.20
C PRO A 58 -7.37 15.23 -16.01
N VAL A 59 -7.17 14.45 -14.95
CA VAL A 59 -8.07 14.52 -13.81
C VAL A 59 -7.75 15.79 -13.02
N PRO A 60 -8.71 16.71 -12.84
CA PRO A 60 -8.47 18.00 -12.24
C PRO A 60 -7.83 17.89 -10.86
N GLU A 61 -6.99 18.89 -10.58
CA GLU A 61 -6.42 19.25 -9.30
C GLU A 61 -7.45 19.08 -8.18
N LEU A 62 -7.00 18.66 -6.99
CA LEU A 62 -7.75 18.19 -5.81
C LEU A 62 -8.89 19.11 -5.34
N LEU A 63 -9.89 19.34 -6.18
CA LEU A 63 -11.18 19.87 -5.79
C LEU A 63 -11.92 18.76 -5.05
N PRO A 64 -12.77 19.11 -4.07
CA PRO A 64 -13.54 18.13 -3.33
C PRO A 64 -14.43 17.38 -4.33
N LEU A 65 -13.98 16.20 -4.75
CA LEU A 65 -14.76 15.33 -5.62
C LEU A 65 -16.14 15.13 -4.97
N PRO A 66 -17.25 15.42 -5.65
CA PRO A 66 -18.55 14.94 -5.18
C PRO A 66 -18.51 13.40 -5.22
N GLY A 67 -18.97 12.75 -4.15
CA GLY A 67 -18.97 11.28 -4.09
C GLY A 67 -18.78 10.73 -2.68
N ASN A 68 -19.17 9.46 -2.51
CA ASN A 68 -19.08 8.73 -1.25
C ASN A 68 -17.60 8.51 -0.85
N ILE A 69 -17.32 8.40 0.44
CA ILE A 69 -15.96 8.15 1.00
C ILE A 69 -15.30 6.93 0.34
N LEU A 70 -16.09 5.90 0.02
CA LEU A 70 -15.63 4.70 -0.67
C LEU A 70 -15.14 4.99 -2.10
N GLU A 71 -15.84 5.84 -2.86
CA GLU A 71 -15.46 6.23 -4.22
C GLU A 71 -14.21 7.10 -4.20
N LYS A 72 -14.10 8.01 -3.23
CA LYS A 72 -12.90 8.81 -2.99
C LYS A 72 -11.70 7.93 -2.65
N GLY A 73 -11.89 6.95 -1.76
CA GLY A 73 -10.88 5.96 -1.41
C GLY A 73 -10.42 5.13 -2.62
N ALA A 74 -11.36 4.68 -3.45
CA ALA A 74 -11.07 3.93 -4.67
C ALA A 74 -10.34 4.79 -5.72
N ALA A 75 -10.78 6.04 -5.92
CA ALA A 75 -10.12 6.98 -6.83
C ALA A 75 -8.69 7.32 -6.38
N LEU A 76 -8.47 7.48 -5.08
CA LEU A 76 -7.14 7.69 -4.51
C LEU A 76 -6.26 6.43 -4.67
N ALA A 77 -6.81 5.25 -4.39
CA ALA A 77 -6.11 3.97 -4.55
C ALA A 77 -5.66 3.72 -6.01
N ARG A 78 -6.46 4.13 -7.00
CA ARG A 78 -6.08 4.04 -8.43
C ARG A 78 -4.93 4.98 -8.82
N ARG A 79 -4.73 6.08 -8.09
CA ARG A 79 -3.65 7.05 -8.36
C ARG A 79 -2.33 6.70 -7.67
N LEU A 80 -2.37 5.78 -6.71
CA LEU A 80 -1.24 5.43 -5.87
C LEU A 80 -0.70 4.07 -6.25
N GLN A 81 0.58 4.04 -6.61
CA GLN A 81 1.36 2.82 -6.69
C GLN A 81 2.31 2.77 -5.49
N ASN A 82 2.75 1.58 -5.11
CA ASN A 82 3.56 1.40 -3.91
C ASN A 82 4.84 0.64 -4.23
N ILE A 83 5.94 1.10 -3.65
CA ILE A 83 7.21 0.40 -3.62
C ILE A 83 7.32 -0.21 -2.23
N VAL A 84 7.51 -1.52 -2.17
CA VAL A 84 7.74 -2.23 -0.91
C VAL A 84 9.22 -2.52 -0.79
N ILE A 85 9.83 -2.08 0.30
CA ILE A 85 11.25 -2.25 0.58
C ILE A 85 11.38 -2.98 1.91
N VAL A 86 12.11 -4.09 1.91
CA VAL A 86 12.45 -4.84 3.12
C VAL A 86 13.95 -4.74 3.34
N TYR A 87 14.33 -4.34 4.55
CA TYR A 87 15.71 -4.11 4.92
C TYR A 87 16.02 -4.67 6.31
N LEU A 88 17.29 -4.95 6.54
CA LEU A 88 17.83 -5.30 7.84
C LEU A 88 18.11 -4.01 8.61
N ALA A 89 17.45 -3.87 9.76
CA ALA A 89 17.80 -2.85 10.74
C ALA A 89 19.11 -3.20 11.44
N GLU A 90 19.74 -2.21 12.05
CA GLU A 90 21.03 -2.36 12.75
C GLU A 90 21.01 -3.44 13.84
N ASN A 91 19.86 -3.67 14.46
CA ASN A 91 19.67 -4.72 15.47
C ASN A 91 19.42 -6.13 14.88
N GLY A 92 19.64 -6.33 13.58
CA GLY A 92 19.38 -7.60 12.88
C GLY A 92 17.90 -7.87 12.59
N GLY A 93 16.98 -7.01 13.04
CA GLY A 93 15.56 -7.14 12.77
C GLY A 93 15.19 -6.77 11.34
N ARG A 94 14.19 -7.46 10.75
CA ARG A 94 13.65 -7.07 9.44
C ARG A 94 12.63 -5.94 9.59
N LYS A 95 12.83 -4.86 8.85
CA LYS A 95 11.86 -3.75 8.74
C LYS A 95 11.31 -3.67 7.32
N THR A 96 10.09 -3.19 7.21
CA THR A 96 9.40 -3.01 5.92
C THR A 96 8.95 -1.55 5.79
N VAL A 97 9.27 -0.94 4.65
CA VAL A 97 8.80 0.39 4.26
C VAL A 97 7.88 0.23 3.06
N PHE A 98 6.69 0.82 3.18
CA PHE A 98 5.76 1.00 2.07
C PHE A 98 5.87 2.46 1.65
N ALA A 99 6.53 2.70 0.52
CA ALA A 99 6.72 4.02 -0.03
C ALA A 99 5.76 4.22 -1.20
N SER A 100 5.07 5.34 -1.25
CA SER A 100 4.05 5.60 -2.27
C SER A 100 4.60 6.47 -3.39
N ILE A 101 4.21 6.16 -4.62
CA ILE A 101 4.55 6.92 -5.83
C ILE A 101 3.28 7.18 -6.65
N ALA A 102 3.28 8.26 -7.42
CA ALA A 102 2.17 8.58 -8.30
C ALA A 102 2.17 7.61 -9.48
N ALA A 103 1.02 7.01 -9.76
CA ALA A 103 0.86 6.06 -10.86
C ALA A 103 1.23 6.67 -12.22
N VAL A 104 0.90 7.95 -12.40
CA VAL A 104 1.18 8.74 -13.60
C VAL A 104 2.12 9.88 -13.20
N HIS A 105 3.43 9.64 -13.28
CA HIS A 105 4.45 10.66 -13.02
C HIS A 105 5.66 10.45 -13.94
N PRO A 106 6.22 11.51 -14.56
CA PRO A 106 7.33 11.38 -15.53
C PRO A 106 8.57 10.69 -14.94
N GLN A 107 8.86 10.97 -13.67
CA GLN A 107 10.03 10.42 -12.98
C GLN A 107 9.83 9.00 -12.44
N LYS A 108 8.62 8.44 -12.53
CA LYS A 108 8.31 7.10 -11.99
C LYS A 108 9.23 6.04 -12.58
N ASN A 109 9.29 5.97 -13.91
CA ASN A 109 10.05 4.94 -14.61
C ASN A 109 11.57 5.12 -14.37
N GLN A 110 12.03 6.36 -14.20
CA GLN A 110 13.42 6.64 -13.84
C GLN A 110 13.76 6.11 -12.44
N LEU A 111 12.90 6.37 -11.44
CA LEU A 111 13.07 5.83 -10.09
C LEU A 111 13.05 4.30 -10.09
N LEU A 112 12.09 3.67 -10.78
CA LEU A 112 12.00 2.21 -10.85
C LEU A 112 13.23 1.59 -11.52
N SER A 113 13.73 2.22 -12.59
CA SER A 113 14.95 1.79 -13.28
C SER A 113 16.19 1.92 -12.38
N GLU A 114 16.32 3.04 -11.66
CA GLU A 114 17.42 3.24 -10.70
C GLU A 114 17.38 2.19 -9.59
N LEU A 115 16.20 1.94 -8.99
CA LEU A 115 16.02 0.92 -7.96
C LEU A 115 16.38 -0.48 -8.48
N LYS A 116 15.90 -0.83 -9.68
CA LYS A 116 16.22 -2.11 -10.32
C LYS A 116 17.72 -2.27 -10.56
N THR A 117 18.38 -1.21 -11.00
CA THR A 117 19.83 -1.20 -11.27
C THR A 117 20.63 -1.37 -9.98
N ARG A 118 20.32 -0.60 -8.93
CA ARG A 118 21.02 -0.64 -7.63
C ARG A 118 20.79 -1.94 -6.87
N LEU A 119 19.60 -2.54 -6.99
CA LEU A 119 19.24 -3.74 -6.26
C LEU A 119 19.62 -5.03 -6.99
N GLY A 120 19.70 -5.01 -8.33
CA GLY A 120 20.02 -6.18 -9.15
C GLY A 120 19.08 -7.35 -8.84
N GLY A 121 19.64 -8.49 -8.43
CA GLY A 121 18.87 -9.69 -8.06
C GLY A 121 17.94 -9.52 -6.84
N ARG A 122 18.07 -8.44 -6.07
CA ARG A 122 17.19 -8.12 -4.93
C ARG A 122 15.93 -7.36 -5.35
N TRP A 123 15.81 -6.99 -6.63
CA TRP A 123 14.58 -6.46 -7.21
C TRP A 123 13.64 -7.60 -7.63
N LEU A 124 12.48 -7.68 -7.00
CA LEU A 124 11.58 -8.83 -7.10
C LEU A 124 10.49 -8.69 -8.18
N GLY A 125 10.53 -7.58 -8.91
CA GLY A 125 9.69 -7.31 -10.08
C GLY A 125 8.84 -6.05 -9.95
N GLU A 126 8.26 -5.70 -11.10
CA GLU A 126 7.33 -4.58 -11.27
C GLU A 126 5.91 -5.10 -11.43
N ASN A 127 4.92 -4.25 -11.11
CA ASN A 127 3.49 -4.53 -11.29
C ASN A 127 3.03 -5.83 -10.60
N GLN A 128 3.65 -6.18 -9.48
CA GLN A 128 3.28 -7.36 -8.71
C GLN A 128 2.06 -7.05 -7.84
N THR A 129 1.21 -8.03 -7.59
CA THR A 129 0.21 -7.88 -6.52
C THR A 129 0.91 -7.85 -5.16
N ILE A 130 0.31 -7.17 -4.18
CA ILE A 130 0.85 -7.12 -2.81
C ILE A 130 1.09 -8.51 -2.22
N PHE A 131 0.25 -9.49 -2.57
CA PHE A 131 0.36 -10.88 -2.12
C PHE A 131 1.60 -11.58 -2.69
N VAL A 132 1.82 -11.46 -4.00
CA VAL A 132 2.99 -12.08 -4.66
C VAL A 132 4.27 -11.45 -4.14
N LEU A 133 4.30 -10.12 -4.02
CA LEU A 133 5.48 -9.41 -3.54
C LEU A 133 5.81 -9.76 -2.08
N ARG A 134 4.81 -9.82 -1.20
CA ARG A 134 5.00 -10.26 0.21
C ARG A 134 5.55 -11.67 0.31
N LYS A 135 5.02 -12.61 -0.50
CA LYS A 135 5.51 -14.00 -0.54
C LYS A 135 6.98 -14.05 -0.96
N LYS A 136 7.36 -13.32 -2.02
CA LYS A 136 8.76 -13.25 -2.50
C LYS A 136 9.69 -12.60 -1.46
N LEU A 137 9.20 -11.62 -0.70
CA LEU A 137 9.94 -10.94 0.36
C LEU A 137 10.03 -11.75 1.68
N GLY A 138 9.39 -12.91 1.77
CA GLY A 138 9.33 -13.69 3.01
C GLY A 138 8.63 -12.96 4.15
N LEU A 139 7.74 -12.01 3.83
CA LEU A 139 6.92 -11.32 4.82
C LEU A 139 5.79 -12.26 5.25
N LYS A 140 5.67 -12.52 6.55
CA LYS A 140 4.62 -13.38 7.09
C LYS A 140 3.26 -12.76 6.74
N ASN A 141 2.40 -13.52 6.07
CA ASN A 141 1.08 -13.06 5.69
C ASN A 141 0.25 -12.76 6.95
N TRP A 142 -0.07 -11.48 7.18
CA TRP A 142 -1.13 -11.08 8.12
C TRP A 142 -2.48 -11.42 7.47
N TRP A 143 -2.80 -12.71 7.39
CA TRP A 143 -4.20 -13.09 7.24
C TRP A 143 -4.94 -12.50 8.44
N ILE A 144 -6.15 -11.98 8.22
CA ILE A 144 -7.17 -12.01 9.25
C ILE A 144 -7.12 -13.46 9.76
N PRO A 145 -6.70 -13.71 11.01
CA PRO A 145 -6.55 -15.08 11.47
C PRO A 145 -7.87 -15.79 11.17
N PRO A 146 -7.87 -17.05 10.71
CA PRO A 146 -9.11 -17.79 10.45
C PRO A 146 -10.13 -17.63 11.57
N ALA A 147 -9.67 -17.45 12.81
CA ALA A 147 -10.43 -17.07 14.00
C ALA A 147 -11.32 -15.82 13.84
N ALA A 148 -10.88 -14.76 13.17
CA ALA A 148 -11.68 -13.55 12.96
C ALA A 148 -12.71 -13.71 11.82
N LEU A 149 -12.43 -14.52 10.80
CA LEU A 149 -13.45 -14.97 9.84
C LEU A 149 -14.49 -15.89 10.52
N PHE A 150 -14.03 -16.79 11.40
CA PHE A 150 -14.89 -17.63 12.24
C PHE A 150 -15.77 -16.80 13.18
N ALA A 151 -15.20 -15.79 13.84
CA ALA A 151 -15.93 -14.89 14.74
C ALA A 151 -17.02 -14.10 14.00
N LEU A 152 -16.74 -13.63 12.78
CA LEU A 152 -17.75 -12.98 11.93
C LEU A 152 -18.84 -13.95 11.50
N ALA A 153 -18.48 -15.18 11.11
CA ALA A 153 -19.45 -16.21 10.74
C ALA A 153 -20.35 -16.60 11.93
N VAL A 154 -19.79 -16.78 13.13
CA VAL A 154 -20.53 -17.07 14.35
C VAL A 154 -21.44 -15.89 14.73
N GLY A 155 -20.93 -14.65 14.67
CA GLY A 155 -21.73 -13.46 14.92
C GLY A 155 -22.92 -13.34 13.97
N PHE A 156 -22.72 -13.66 12.69
CA PHE A 156 -23.78 -13.67 11.69
C PHE A 156 -24.83 -14.75 11.96
N LEU A 157 -24.41 -15.96 12.34
CA LEU A 157 -25.33 -17.05 12.72
C LEU A 157 -26.16 -16.71 13.96
N ILE A 158 -25.55 -16.09 14.97
CA ILE A 158 -26.27 -15.62 16.17
C ILE A 158 -27.30 -14.57 15.79
N LEU A 159 -26.95 -13.62 14.92
CA LEU A 159 -27.87 -12.59 14.45
C LEU A 159 -29.07 -13.21 13.70
N LEU A 160 -28.82 -14.15 12.79
CA LEU A 160 -29.87 -14.87 12.07
C LEU A 160 -30.79 -15.64 13.03
N PHE A 161 -30.21 -16.29 14.04
CA PHE A 161 -30.99 -17.00 15.06
C PHE A 161 -31.89 -16.06 15.86
N LEU A 162 -31.37 -14.89 16.28
CA LEU A 162 -32.15 -13.87 16.98
C LEU A 162 -33.28 -13.29 16.12
N ILE A 163 -33.03 -13.06 14.83
CA ILE A 163 -34.05 -12.62 13.88
C ILE A 163 -35.13 -13.70 13.72
N PHE A 164 -34.72 -14.97 13.60
CA PHE A 164 -35.65 -16.09 13.50
C PHE A 164 -36.53 -16.23 14.75
N LEU A 165 -35.95 -16.12 15.95
CA LEU A 165 -36.71 -16.12 17.21
C LEU A 165 -37.71 -14.96 17.28
N ARG A 166 -37.30 -13.76 16.86
CA ARG A 166 -38.17 -12.58 16.87
C ARG A 166 -39.33 -12.71 15.88
N CYS A 167 -39.08 -13.20 14.67
CA CYS A 167 -40.12 -13.46 13.67
C CYS A 167 -41.02 -14.64 14.03
N GLY A 168 -40.48 -15.68 14.67
CA GLY A 168 -41.25 -16.83 15.17
C GLY A 168 -42.19 -16.46 16.31
N ALA A 169 -41.72 -15.65 17.27
CA ALA A 169 -42.54 -15.15 18.38
C ALA A 169 -43.70 -14.27 17.89
N LEU A 170 -43.48 -13.48 16.83
CA LEU A 170 -44.53 -12.65 16.21
C LEU A 170 -45.61 -13.47 15.49
N ARG A 171 -45.31 -14.69 15.02
CA ARG A 171 -46.28 -15.59 14.35
C ARG A 171 -47.15 -16.40 15.31
N LEU A 172 -46.79 -16.52 16.58
CA LEU A 172 -47.55 -17.26 17.58
C LEU A 172 -48.51 -16.37 18.40
N CYS A 173 -48.42 -15.04 18.23
CA CYS A 173 -49.22 -14.06 18.97
C CYS A 173 -50.25 -13.30 18.10
N GLY A 174 -50.47 -13.72 16.85
CA GLY A 174 -51.51 -13.19 15.95
C GLY A 174 -52.39 -14.31 15.44
#